data_AF-A0A098E9H6-F1
#
_entry.id   AF-A0A098E9H6-F1
#
_cell.length_a   1.000
_cell.length_b   1.000
_cell.length_c   1.000
_cell.angle_alpha   90.00
_cell.angle_beta   90.00
_cell.angle_gamma   90.00
#
_symmetry.space_group_name_H-M   'P 1'
#
loop_
_entity.id
_entity.type
_entity.pdbx_description
1 polymer ?
#
loop_
_entity_poly.entity_id
_entity_poly.type
_entity_poly.pdbx_seq_one_letter_code
_entity_poly.pdbx_strand_id
1 'polypeptide(L)' 'MWKSELQKLSDEIGLEIYICHFPPATSKWNKIEHRLFSYISKNWRGKPLISYEVVVNLIASTNYGKRVASEM' A
#
# COMPACT_ATOMS: atom_id res chain seq x y z
N MET A 1 0.38 -1.29 -21.86
CA MET A 1 1.42 -0.58 -21.05
C MET A 1 0.67 0.18 -19.98
N TRP A 2 1.05 0.11 -18.69
CA TRP A 2 0.25 0.48 -17.51
C TRP A 2 -0.76 1.66 -17.61
N LYS A 3 -0.46 2.73 -18.36
CA LYS A 3 -1.39 3.85 -18.61
C LYS A 3 -2.70 3.41 -19.27
N SER A 4 -2.66 2.49 -20.23
CA SER A 4 -3.85 1.96 -20.91
C SER A 4 -4.76 1.20 -19.95
N GLU A 5 -4.17 0.44 -19.02
CA GLU A 5 -4.92 -0.30 -18.00
C GLU A 5 -5.54 0.63 -16.97
N LEU A 6 -4.85 1.71 -16.60
CA LEU A 6 -5.42 2.73 -15.71
C LEU A 6 -6.57 3.50 -16.36
N GLN A 7 -6.48 3.82 -17.64
CA GLN A 7 -7.60 4.44 -18.36
C GLN A 7 -8.79 3.49 -18.40
N LYS A 8 -8.57 2.23 -18.77
CA LYS A 8 -9.62 1.21 -18.77
C LYS A 8 -10.30 1.07 -17.40
N LEU A 9 -9.51 1.05 -16.32
CA LEU A 9 -10.02 1.02 -14.95
C LEU A 9 -10.85 2.28 -14.64
N SER A 10 -10.37 3.47 -15.01
CA SER A 10 -11.07 4.75 -14.83
C SER A 10 -12.43 4.74 -15.51
N ASP A 11 -12.49 4.23 -16.74
CA ASP A 11 -13.73 4.09 -17.53
C ASP A 11 -14.69 3.08 -16.89
N GLU A 12 -14.17 1.94 -16.40
CA GLU A 12 -14.96 0.88 -15.77
C GLU A 12 -15.59 1.32 -14.44
N ILE A 13 -14.87 2.07 -13.61
CA ILE A 13 -15.35 2.54 -12.30
C ILE A 13 -16.05 3.90 -12.37
N GLY A 14 -16.00 4.58 -13.52
CA GLY A 14 -16.60 5.90 -13.73
C GLY A 14 -15.98 7.02 -12.89
N LEU A 15 -14.72 6.89 -12.48
CA LEU A 15 -14.00 7.87 -11.66
C LEU A 15 -12.76 8.39 -12.39
N GLU A 16 -12.51 9.69 -12.27
CA GLU A 16 -11.26 10.30 -12.73
C GLU A 16 -10.08 9.88 -11.87
N ILE A 17 -9.04 9.34 -12.51
CA ILE A 17 -7.80 8.94 -11.84
C ILE A 17 -6.69 9.96 -12.11
N TYR A 18 -6.23 10.62 -11.06
CA TYR A 18 -5.10 11.54 -11.12
C TYR A 18 -3.79 10.84 -10.72
N ILE A 19 -2.74 11.10 -11.50
CA ILE A 19 -1.43 10.44 -11.33
C ILE A 19 -0.37 11.48 -11.02
N CYS A 20 0.24 11.39 -9.85
CA CYS A 20 1.39 12.21 -9.48
C CYS A 20 2.69 11.46 -9.79
N HIS A 21 3.52 12.04 -10.66
CA HIS A 21 4.86 11.52 -10.91
C HIS A 21 5.83 12.03 -9.85
N PHE A 22 6.42 11.11 -9.09
CA PHE A 22 7.53 11.43 -8.22
C PHE A 22 8.86 11.37 -8.98
N PRO A 23 9.82 12.26 -8.69
CA PRO A 23 11.18 12.13 -9.22
C PRO A 23 11.81 10.77 -8.87
N PRO A 24 12.79 10.28 -9.66
CA PRO A 24 13.53 9.07 -9.30
C PRO A 24 14.14 9.16 -7.89
N ALA A 25 14.29 8.01 -7.22
CA ALA A 25 14.92 7.89 -5.90
C ALA A 25 14.22 8.67 -4.75
N THR A 26 12.91 8.88 -4.83
CA THR A 26 12.12 9.58 -3.81
C THR A 26 11.31 8.66 -2.88
N SER A 27 11.63 7.36 -2.86
CA SER A 27 10.99 6.36 -1.99
C SER A 27 11.02 6.77 -0.50
N LYS A 28 12.11 7.44 -0.07
CA LYS A 28 12.26 8.05 1.26
C LYS A 28 11.16 9.07 1.64
N TRP A 29 10.43 9.61 0.67
CA TRP A 29 9.35 10.56 0.91
C TRP A 29 7.96 9.94 0.65
N ASN A 30 7.92 8.68 0.21
CA ASN A 30 6.69 7.96 -0.01
C ASN A 30 6.05 7.58 1.33
N LYS A 31 4.99 8.31 1.70
CA LYS A 31 4.28 8.09 2.97
C LYS A 31 3.75 6.65 3.10
N ILE A 32 3.38 6.00 1.99
CA ILE A 32 2.89 4.61 2.02
C ILE A 32 4.01 3.68 2.47
N GLU A 33 5.21 3.82 1.94
CA GLU A 33 6.35 3.01 2.35
C GLU A 33 6.66 3.17 3.84
N HIS A 34 6.67 4.42 4.31
CA HIS A 34 7.00 4.71 5.70
C HIS A 34 5.89 4.37 6.69
N ARG A 35 4.61 4.52 6.33
CA ARG A 35 3.48 4.37 7.25
C ARG A 35 2.75 3.03 7.15
N LEU A 36 2.78 2.40 5.99
CA LEU A 36 2.10 1.11 5.74
C LEU A 36 3.14 -0.01 5.65
N PHE A 37 4.04 0.04 4.67
CA PHE A 37 4.97 -1.08 4.44
C PHE A 37 5.94 -1.30 5.60
N SER A 38 6.37 -0.23 6.29
CA SER A 38 7.23 -0.39 7.48
C SER A 38 6.60 -1.23 8.60
N TYR A 39 5.28 -1.13 8.81
CA TYR A 39 4.58 -1.91 9.82
C TYR A 39 4.31 -3.34 9.33
N ILE A 40 4.00 -3.50 8.03
CA ILE A 40 3.86 -4.83 7.41
C ILE A 40 5.19 -5.59 7.57
N SER A 41 6.31 -4.99 7.20
CA SER A 41 7.64 -5.60 7.35
C SER A 41 7.99 -5.93 8.81
N LYS A 42 7.56 -5.10 9.76
CA LYS A 42 7.70 -5.41 11.20
C LYS A 42 6.85 -6.60 11.61
N ASN A 43 5.59 -6.66 11.20
CA ASN A 43 4.68 -7.77 11.52
C ASN A 43 5.16 -9.10 10.92
N TRP A 44 5.80 -9.06 9.76
CA TRP A 44 6.30 -10.22 9.05
C TRP A 44 7.65 -10.73 9.56
N ARG A 45 8.35 -9.94 10.39
CA ARG A 45 9.69 -10.27 10.87
C ARG A 45 9.69 -11.64 11.56
N GLY A 46 10.52 -12.54 11.04
CA GLY A 46 10.67 -13.89 11.60
C GLY A 46 9.51 -14.85 11.28
N LYS A 47 8.59 -14.48 10.39
CA LYS A 47 7.47 -15.32 9.97
C LYS A 47 7.68 -15.81 8.53
N PRO A 48 7.63 -17.13 8.26
CA PRO A 48 7.83 -17.66 6.93
C PRO A 48 6.58 -17.41 6.04
N LEU A 49 6.77 -16.79 4.88
CA LEU A 49 5.70 -16.43 3.94
C LEU A 49 5.45 -17.57 2.93
N ILE A 50 5.03 -18.73 3.45
CA ILE A 50 4.99 -20.00 2.70
C ILE A 50 3.72 -20.22 1.87
N SER A 51 2.67 -19.44 2.10
CA SER A 51 1.43 -19.53 1.33
C SER A 51 0.77 -18.16 1.17
N TYR A 52 -0.08 -18.06 0.14
CA TYR A 52 -0.90 -16.88 -0.11
C TYR A 52 -1.76 -16.52 1.11
N GLU A 53 -2.39 -17.52 1.74
CA GLU A 53 -3.22 -17.32 2.92
C GLU A 53 -2.41 -16.76 4.10
N VAL A 54 -1.20 -17.29 4.33
CA VAL A 54 -0.29 -16.77 5.37
C VAL A 54 0.05 -15.31 5.10
N VAL A 55 0.36 -14.95 3.84
CA VAL A 55 0.65 -13.56 3.46
C VAL A 55 -0.57 -12.66 3.72
N VAL A 56 -1.75 -13.04 3.26
CA VAL A 56 -2.99 -12.27 3.44
C VAL A 56 -3.30 -12.07 4.93
N ASN A 57 -3.23 -13.13 5.72
CA ASN A 57 -3.50 -13.07 7.17
C ASN A 57 -2.46 -12.19 7.90
N LEU A 58 -1.21 -12.18 7.45
CA LEU A 58 -0.18 -11.31 8.01
C LEU A 58 -0.34 -9.84 7.58
N ILE A 59 -0.85 -9.56 6.39
CA ILE A 59 -1.22 -8.18 6.02
C ILE A 59 -2.39 -7.72 6.89
N ALA A 60 -3.46 -8.51 6.95
CA ALA A 60 -4.68 -8.19 7.70
C ALA A 60 -4.44 -7.97 9.20
N SER A 61 -3.52 -8.74 9.80
CA SER A 61 -3.15 -8.60 11.22
C SER A 61 -2.13 -7.48 11.50
N THR A 62 -1.70 -6.72 10.50
CA THR A 62 -0.74 -5.62 10.70
C THR A 62 -1.38 -4.49 11.50
N ASN A 63 -0.83 -4.21 12.69
CA ASN A 63 -1.26 -3.08 13.52
C ASN A 63 -0.38 -1.84 13.23
N TYR A 64 -1.01 -0.79 12.73
CA TYR A 64 -0.40 0.53 12.57
C TYR A 64 -0.46 1.21 13.92
N GLY A 65 0.67 1.27 14.63
CA GLY A 65 0.74 1.82 15.99
C GLY A 65 -0.08 3.11 16.11
N LYS A 66 -1.11 3.07 16.99
CA LYS A 66 -2.16 4.08 17.16
C LYS A 66 -1.70 5.51 16.80
N ARG A 67 -2.05 5.99 15.61
CA ARG A 67 -2.50 7.38 15.48
C ARG A 67 -3.98 7.31 15.81
N VAL A 68 -4.28 7.70 17.05
CA VAL A 68 -5.63 7.85 17.59
C VAL A 68 -6.49 8.60 16.58
N ALA A 69 -7.72 8.12 16.42
CA ALA A 69 -8.82 8.83 15.79
C ALA A 69 -8.73 10.34 16.09
N SER A 70 -8.45 11.14 15.08
CA SER A 70 -8.65 12.58 15.11
C SER A 70 -9.03 13.00 13.70
N GLU A 71 -10.31 13.37 13.59
CA GLU A 71 -10.93 14.19 12.56
C GLU A 71 -11.15 13.53 11.18
N MET A 72 -12.30 12.86 11.08
CA MET A 72 -13.36 13.17 10.10
C MET A 72 -14.71 12.99 10.78
#